data_AF-A0A536Z5F9-F1
#
_entry.id   AF-A0A536Z5F9-F1
#
_cell.length_a   1.000
_cell.length_b   1.000
_cell.length_c   1.000
_cell.angle_alpha   90.00
_cell.angle_beta   90.00
_cell.angle_gamma   90.00
#
_symmetry.space_group_name_H-M   'P 1'
#
loop_
_entity.id
_entity.type
_entity.pdbx_description
1 polymer ?
#
loop_
_entity_poly.entity_id
_entity_poly.type
_entity_poly.pdbx_seq_one_letter_code
_entity_poly.pdbx_strand_id
1 'polypeptide(L)'
;MPELVDRRLARHFTVYRQTLFWFDLEAPVAAYLPRQWPVFIWELQGRKQGIYGFPAIDGARGGMKIATEQYEAATTAAAVDRAVSDEEKIAMHDAFVAPYIAGV
;
A
#
# COMPACT_ATOMS: atom_id res chain seq x y z
N MET A 1 1.39 22.17 5.12
CA MET A 1 2.86 21.97 5.08
C MET A 1 3.69 22.78 6.08
N PRO A 2 3.25 23.92 6.68
CA PRO A 2 4.08 24.62 7.67
C PRO A 2 4.52 23.77 8.87
N GLU A 3 3.79 22.70 9.17
CA GLU A 3 4.04 21.80 10.30
C GLU A 3 4.96 20.61 9.96
N LEU A 4 5.20 20.32 8.67
CA LEU A 4 6.06 19.20 8.25
C LEU A 4 7.45 19.68 7.84
N VAL A 5 7.53 20.83 7.16
CA VAL A 5 8.76 21.50 6.72
C VAL A 5 8.58 23.02 6.75
N ASP A 6 9.70 23.76 6.81
CA ASP A 6 9.68 25.22 6.74
C ASP A 6 8.90 25.75 5.51
N ARG A 7 8.21 26.89 5.66
CA ARG A 7 7.38 27.47 4.59
C ARG A 7 8.15 27.76 3.30
N ARG A 8 9.44 28.09 3.39
CA ARG A 8 10.29 28.32 2.20
C ARG A 8 10.50 27.03 1.43
N LEU A 9 10.57 25.89 2.11
CA LEU A 9 10.71 24.58 1.48
C LEU A 9 9.37 24.04 1.01
N ALA A 10 8.30 24.26 1.77
CA ALA A 10 6.97 23.74 1.48
C ALA A 10 6.45 24.04 0.07
N ARG A 11 6.85 25.17 -0.54
CA ARG A 11 6.45 25.55 -1.91
C ARG A 11 6.95 24.58 -2.99
N HIS A 12 7.95 23.75 -2.68
CA HIS A 12 8.57 22.80 -3.59
C HIS A 12 7.99 21.38 -3.47
N PHE A 13 7.02 21.16 -2.58
CA PHE A 13 6.45 19.85 -2.33
C PHE A 13 4.94 19.86 -2.52
N THR A 14 4.44 18.76 -3.09
CA THR A 14 3.01 18.45 -3.15
C THR A 14 2.72 17.25 -2.26
N VAL A 15 1.63 17.30 -1.50
CA VAL A 15 1.23 16.21 -0.60
C VAL A 15 0.17 15.37 -1.26
N TYR A 16 0.35 14.05 -1.23
CA TYR A 16 -0.61 13.07 -1.76
C TYR A 16 -0.96 12.07 -0.66
N ARG A 17 -2.23 11.65 -0.62
CA ARG A 17 -2.70 10.63 0.33
C ARG A 17 -2.25 9.24 -0.11
N GLN A 18 -1.50 8.51 0.71
CA GLN A 18 -1.20 7.11 0.42
C GLN A 18 -2.04 6.20 1.31
N THR A 19 -2.61 5.14 0.74
CA THR A 19 -3.30 4.07 1.47
C THR A 19 -2.47 2.80 1.42
N LEU A 20 -2.40 2.12 2.55
CA LEU A 20 -1.66 0.88 2.69
C LEU A 20 -2.59 -0.16 3.29
N PHE A 21 -2.63 -1.34 2.69
CA PHE A 21 -3.59 -2.37 3.03
C PHE A 21 -2.86 -3.59 3.58
N TRP A 22 -3.50 -4.25 4.54
CA TRP A 22 -3.15 -5.57 5.03
C TRP A 22 -4.28 -6.50 4.66
N PHE A 23 -3.96 -7.56 3.93
CA PHE A 23 -4.91 -8.55 3.46
C PHE A 23 -4.71 -9.86 4.22
N ASP A 24 -5.82 -10.49 4.62
CA ASP A 24 -5.78 -11.81 5.22
C ASP A 24 -5.25 -12.84 4.23
N LEU A 25 -4.68 -13.93 4.76
CA LEU A 25 -4.06 -14.97 3.95
C LEU A 25 -4.88 -16.25 4.04
N GLU A 26 -5.11 -16.88 2.89
CA GLU A 26 -5.61 -18.24 2.85
C GLU A 26 -4.57 -19.23 3.39
N ALA A 27 -5.04 -20.29 4.04
CA ALA A 27 -4.16 -21.35 4.52
C ALA A 27 -3.67 -22.21 3.33
N PRO A 28 -2.39 -22.67 3.32
CA PRO A 28 -1.39 -22.51 4.38
C PRO A 28 -0.50 -21.26 4.21
N VAL A 29 -0.36 -20.47 5.28
CA VAL A 29 0.38 -19.19 5.27
C VAL A 29 1.91 -19.31 5.15
N ALA A 30 2.45 -20.55 5.19
CA ALA A 30 3.89 -20.79 5.31
C ALA A 30 4.71 -20.16 4.17
N ALA A 31 4.14 -20.07 2.97
CA ALA A 31 4.77 -19.45 1.81
C ALA A 31 4.95 -17.94 1.98
N TYR A 32 4.09 -17.28 2.75
CA TYR A 32 4.09 -15.83 2.95
C TYR A 32 4.82 -15.40 4.22
N LEU A 33 5.46 -16.31 4.96
CA LEU A 33 6.24 -15.95 6.14
C LEU A 33 7.58 -15.31 5.74
N PRO A 34 8.16 -14.41 6.56
CA PRO A 34 9.39 -13.66 6.21
C PRO A 34 10.59 -14.53 5.81
N ARG A 35 10.65 -15.78 6.28
CA ARG A 35 11.72 -16.72 5.93
C ARG A 35 11.64 -17.22 4.48
N GLN A 36 10.43 -17.24 3.91
CA GLN A 36 10.14 -17.75 2.58
C GLN A 36 9.82 -16.62 1.58
N TRP A 37 9.32 -15.48 2.07
CA TRP A 37 8.93 -14.35 1.26
C TRP A 37 9.60 -13.06 1.76
N PRO A 38 10.42 -12.37 0.94
CA PRO A 38 11.08 -11.14 1.37
C PRO A 38 10.13 -9.93 1.32
N VAL A 39 10.53 -8.83 1.97
CA VAL A 39 9.98 -7.50 1.64
C VAL A 39 10.23 -7.24 0.16
N PHE A 40 9.24 -6.72 -0.55
CA PHE A 40 9.30 -6.61 -2.01
C PHE A 40 8.86 -5.23 -2.50
N ILE A 41 9.43 -4.85 -3.63
CA ILE A 41 8.95 -3.81 -4.54
C ILE A 41 8.93 -4.47 -5.92
N TRP A 42 7.79 -4.43 -6.59
CA TRP A 42 7.57 -5.11 -7.86
C TRP A 42 6.89 -4.18 -8.86
N GLU A 43 7.65 -3.82 -9.90
CA GLU A 43 7.14 -3.13 -11.09
C GLU A 43 6.27 -4.06 -11.94
N LEU A 44 5.00 -3.69 -12.11
CA LEU A 44 4.02 -4.47 -12.86
C LEU A 44 3.99 -4.04 -14.33
N GLN A 45 4.21 -5.00 -15.23
CA GLN A 45 4.22 -4.73 -16.66
C GLN A 45 2.85 -4.22 -17.14
N GLY A 46 2.86 -3.13 -17.91
CA GLY A 46 1.64 -2.51 -18.45
C GLY A 46 0.78 -1.75 -17.44
N ARG A 47 1.25 -1.57 -16.20
CA ARG A 47 0.59 -0.74 -15.18
C ARG A 47 1.37 0.55 -14.98
N LYS A 48 0.68 1.60 -14.52
CA LYS A 48 1.30 2.87 -14.15
C LYS A 48 2.02 2.81 -12.79
N GLN A 49 1.68 1.81 -11.98
CA GLN A 49 2.10 1.69 -10.58
C GLN A 49 2.59 0.27 -10.33
N GLY A 50 3.74 0.16 -9.66
CA GLY A 50 4.17 -1.08 -9.04
C GLY A 50 3.47 -1.33 -7.71
N ILE A 51 3.66 -2.53 -7.17
CA ILE A 51 3.23 -2.90 -5.82
C ILE A 51 4.45 -3.09 -4.93
N TYR A 52 4.30 -2.77 -3.65
CA TYR A 52 5.29 -3.07 -2.64
C TYR A 52 4.62 -3.59 -1.38
N GLY A 53 5.37 -4.31 -0.57
CA GLY A 53 4.74 -4.99 0.55
C GLY A 53 5.67 -5.66 1.52
N PHE A 54 5.06 -6.07 2.62
CA PHE A 54 5.69 -6.90 3.64
C PHE A 54 5.01 -8.26 3.63
N PRO A 55 5.78 -9.35 3.78
CA PRO A 55 5.22 -10.68 4.05
C PRO A 55 4.42 -10.68 5.36
N ALA A 56 3.88 -11.84 5.75
CA ALA A 56 3.21 -12.05 7.03
C ALA A 56 4.16 -11.96 8.23
N ILE A 57 4.67 -10.76 8.51
CA ILE A 57 5.64 -10.47 9.57
C ILE A 57 5.09 -10.78 10.95
N ASP A 58 3.77 -10.62 11.14
CA ASP A 58 3.06 -10.95 12.39
C ASP A 58 2.38 -12.34 12.34
N GLY A 59 2.85 -13.20 11.43
CA GLY A 59 2.38 -14.58 11.26
C GLY A 59 0.99 -14.68 10.62
N ALA A 60 0.32 -15.82 10.81
CA ALA A 60 -0.91 -16.18 10.09
C ALA A 60 -2.07 -15.19 10.25
N ARG A 61 -2.09 -14.41 11.34
CA ARG A 61 -3.14 -13.43 11.64
C ARG A 61 -2.73 -11.98 11.35
N GLY A 62 -1.50 -11.77 10.90
CA GLY A 62 -0.97 -10.45 10.55
C GLY A 62 -1.35 -10.00 9.15
N GLY A 63 -1.68 -10.95 8.28
CA GLY A 63 -1.90 -10.69 6.86
C GLY A 63 -0.62 -10.32 6.12
N MET A 64 -0.75 -10.05 4.83
CA MET A 64 0.32 -9.51 3.98
C MET A 64 0.05 -8.05 3.67
N LYS A 65 1.05 -7.18 3.86
CA LYS A 65 0.91 -5.78 3.45
C LYS A 65 1.13 -5.69 1.96
N ILE A 66 0.20 -5.08 1.23
CA ILE A 66 0.35 -4.77 -0.19
C ILE A 66 -0.16 -3.34 -0.40
N ALA A 67 0.63 -2.51 -1.08
CA ALA A 67 0.30 -1.13 -1.36
C ALA A 67 0.90 -0.69 -2.70
N THR A 68 0.33 0.38 -3.26
CA THR A 68 0.89 1.13 -4.40
C THR A 68 1.31 2.52 -3.94
N GLU A 69 1.94 3.28 -4.84
CA GLU A 69 2.05 4.73 -4.71
C GLU A 69 1.13 5.43 -5.72
N GLN A 70 0.50 6.54 -5.31
CA GLN A 70 -0.39 7.30 -6.19
C GLN A 70 -0.16 8.81 -6.07
N TYR A 71 -0.34 9.52 -7.18
CA TYR A 71 -0.10 10.96 -7.28
C TYR A 71 -1.30 11.70 -7.94
N GLU A 72 -2.50 11.15 -7.82
CA GLU A 72 -3.71 11.59 -8.54
C GLU A 72 -4.35 12.84 -7.93
N ALA A 73 -4.53 12.85 -6.60
CA ALA A 73 -5.20 13.93 -5.90
C ALA A 73 -4.31 14.54 -4.80
N ALA A 74 -3.91 15.81 -5.01
CA ALA A 74 -3.18 16.57 -4.03
C ALA A 74 -4.08 16.91 -2.82
N THR A 75 -3.49 16.90 -1.63
CA THR A 75 -4.18 17.20 -0.37
C THR A 75 -3.26 18.00 0.56
N THR A 76 -3.64 18.15 1.83
CA THR A 76 -2.78 18.68 2.88
C THR A 76 -2.84 17.76 4.10
N ALA A 77 -1.85 17.83 4.97
CA ALA A 77 -1.85 17.07 6.22
C ALA A 77 -3.10 17.35 7.10
N ALA A 78 -3.68 18.55 7.03
CA ALA A 78 -4.88 18.91 7.79
C ALA A 78 -6.16 18.37 7.13
N ALA A 79 -6.25 18.44 5.80
CA ALA A 79 -7.46 18.12 5.05
C ALA A 79 -7.55 16.66 4.56
N VAL A 80 -6.47 15.88 4.66
CA VAL A 80 -6.46 14.51 4.17
C VAL A 80 -7.51 13.66 4.89
N ASP A 81 -8.33 12.96 4.10
CA ASP A 81 -9.21 11.93 4.63
C ASP A 81 -8.37 10.74 5.10
N ARG A 82 -8.55 10.37 6.37
CA ARG A 82 -7.81 9.27 7.03
C ARG A 82 -8.62 7.99 7.06
N ALA A 83 -9.89 8.03 6.70
CA ALA A 83 -10.68 6.82 6.50
C ALA A 83 -10.29 6.18 5.16
N VAL A 84 -10.32 4.86 5.12
CA VAL A 84 -10.14 4.07 3.90
C VAL A 84 -11.46 3.37 3.64
N SER A 85 -12.11 3.67 2.52
CA SER A 85 -13.43 3.13 2.20
C SER A 85 -13.37 1.67 1.78
N ASP A 86 -14.51 0.98 1.78
CA ASP A 86 -14.57 -0.40 1.30
C ASP A 86 -14.35 -0.48 -0.22
N GLU A 87 -14.80 0.53 -0.97
CA GLU A 87 -14.52 0.65 -2.40
C GLU A 87 -13.02 0.75 -2.68
N GLU A 88 -12.27 1.49 -1.87
CA GLU A 88 -10.81 1.57 -2.00
C GLU A 88 -10.12 0.22 -1.72
N LYS A 89 -10.60 -0.53 -0.72
CA LYS A 89 -10.09 -1.88 -0.41
C LYS A 89 -10.34 -2.84 -1.57
N ILE A 90 -11.57 -2.85 -2.11
CA ILE A 90 -11.97 -3.69 -3.23
C ILE A 90 -11.16 -3.32 -4.48
N ALA A 91 -11.05 -2.04 -4.80
CA ALA A 91 -10.29 -1.59 -5.97
C ALA A 91 -8.80 -1.96 -5.88
N MET A 92 -8.19 -1.82 -4.69
CA MET A 92 -6.81 -2.25 -4.47
C MET A 92 -6.67 -3.77 -4.67
N HIS A 93 -7.54 -4.56 -4.06
CA HIS A 93 -7.51 -6.01 -4.16
C HIS A 93 -7.63 -6.48 -5.62
N ASP A 94 -8.68 -6.03 -6.32
CA ASP A 94 -9.01 -6.51 -7.66
C ASP A 94 -7.97 -6.09 -8.70
N ALA A 95 -7.40 -4.88 -8.57
CA ALA A 95 -6.44 -4.36 -9.54
C ALA A 95 -5.01 -4.83 -9.28
N PHE A 96 -4.61 -5.02 -8.02
CA PHE A 96 -3.20 -5.12 -7.63
C PHE A 96 -2.85 -6.32 -6.74
N VAL A 97 -3.83 -7.05 -6.19
CA VAL A 97 -3.58 -8.24 -5.36
C VAL A 97 -3.95 -9.51 -6.12
N ALA A 98 -5.25 -9.70 -6.40
CA ALA A 98 -5.77 -10.92 -7.00
C ALA A 98 -5.07 -11.35 -8.32
N PRO A 99 -4.65 -10.43 -9.21
CA PRO A 99 -3.97 -10.84 -10.44
C PRO A 99 -2.53 -11.30 -10.26
N TYR A 100 -1.89 -11.00 -9.12
CA TYR A 100 -0.43 -11.10 -8.96
C TYR A 100 0.00 -11.97 -7.78
N ILE A 101 -0.81 -12.06 -6.73
CA ILE A 101 -0.47 -12.78 -5.50
C ILE A 101 -1.67 -13.66 -5.14
N ALA A 102 -1.49 -14.98 -5.21
CA ALA A 102 -2.55 -15.94 -4.93
C ALA A 102 -2.82 -16.05 -3.41
N GLY A 103 -4.04 -16.41 -3.01
CA GLY A 103 -4.37 -16.71 -1.61
C GLY A 103 -4.31 -15.50 -0.67
N VAL A 104 -4.53 -14.30 -1.22
CA VAL A 104 -4.56 -12.99 -0.54
C VAL A 104 -5.80 -12.25 -0.99
#